data_AF-A0A1Q3JQN9-F1
#
_entry.id   AF-A0A1Q3JQN9-F1
#
_cell.length_a   1.000
_cell.length_b   1.000
_cell.length_c   1.000
_cell.angle_alpha   90.00
_cell.angle_beta   90.00
_cell.angle_gamma   90.00
#
_symmetry.space_group_name_H-M   'P 1'
#
loop_
_entity.id
_entity.type
_entity.pdbx_description
1 polymer ?
#
loop_
_entity_poly.entity_id
_entity_poly.type
_entity_poly.pdbx_seq_one_letter_code
_entity_poly.pdbx_strand_id
1 'polypeptide(L)'
;MDLATAPVALVMISDPGCPYCARWEREVAPGYEASEDGKIAPLVRRFRHAPDIAFIQRVVYSPTFVMLVRGREVGRIVGYGGADLFWMQLAALMEDVRVALQRSGAAAPNFAEKQVERR
;
A
#
# COMPACT_ATOMS: atom_id res chain seq x y z
N MET A 1 -10.80 -10.30 4.85
CA MET A 1 -10.50 -8.86 4.86
C MET A 1 -11.24 -8.22 3.70
N ASP A 2 -12.05 -7.20 3.98
CA ASP A 2 -12.73 -6.43 2.94
C ASP A 2 -11.81 -5.27 2.49
N LEU A 3 -11.34 -5.34 1.24
CA LEU A 3 -10.38 -4.37 0.69
C LEU A 3 -10.99 -2.97 0.52
N ALA A 4 -12.32 -2.86 0.41
CA ALA A 4 -13.00 -1.58 0.26
C ALA A 4 -13.05 -0.78 1.58
N THR A 5 -12.99 -1.45 2.72
CA THR A 5 -13.18 -0.83 4.05
C THR A 5 -11.98 -0.98 4.99
N ALA A 6 -11.00 -1.82 4.65
CA ALA A 6 -9.81 -2.02 5.46
C ALA A 6 -9.03 -0.71 5.73
N PRO A 7 -8.49 -0.51 6.95
CA PRO A 7 -7.70 0.68 7.27
C PRO A 7 -6.52 0.89 6.32
N VAL A 8 -5.71 -0.16 6.13
CA VAL A 8 -4.60 -0.22 5.18
C VAL A 8 -4.48 -1.66 4.64
N ALA A 9 -4.09 -1.83 3.38
CA ALA A 9 -3.77 -3.13 2.79
C ALA A 9 -2.70 -2.97 1.70
N LEU A 10 -1.76 -3.92 1.63
CA LEU A 10 -0.89 -4.05 0.46
C LEU A 10 -1.42 -5.20 -0.41
N VAL A 11 -2.01 -4.86 -1.55
CA VAL A 11 -2.58 -5.85 -2.47
C VAL A 11 -1.55 -6.21 -3.54
N MET A 12 -1.01 -7.42 -3.47
CA MET A 12 -0.21 -7.99 -4.56
C MET A 12 -1.14 -8.57 -5.64
N ILE A 13 -1.12 -7.95 -6.81
CA ILE A 13 -1.87 -8.38 -7.98
C ILE A 13 -0.94 -9.22 -8.89
N SER A 14 -1.32 -10.46 -9.14
CA SER A 14 -0.56 -11.45 -9.89
C SER A 14 -1.32 -11.99 -11.12
N ASP A 15 -0.57 -12.62 -12.03
CA ASP A 15 -1.12 -13.44 -13.12
C ASP A 15 -0.70 -14.91 -12.95
N PRO A 16 -1.48 -15.86 -13.49
CA PRO A 16 -1.08 -17.26 -13.58
C PRO A 16 0.29 -17.43 -14.24
N GLY A 17 1.17 -18.23 -13.63
CA GLY A 17 2.49 -18.53 -14.17
C GLY A 17 3.52 -17.39 -14.09
N CYS A 18 3.21 -16.29 -13.41
CA CYS A 18 4.12 -15.15 -13.24
C CYS A 18 5.40 -15.52 -12.47
N PRO A 19 6.59 -15.58 -13.11
CA PRO A 19 7.83 -16.00 -12.45
C PRO A 19 8.33 -14.95 -11.45
N TYR A 20 8.11 -13.67 -11.74
CA TYR A 20 8.48 -12.56 -10.86
C TYR A 20 7.63 -12.53 -9.58
N CYS A 21 6.36 -12.92 -9.67
CA CYS A 21 5.46 -13.07 -8.54
C CYS A 21 6.00 -14.16 -7.61
N ALA A 22 6.29 -15.35 -8.16
CA ALA A 22 6.87 -16.45 -7.39
C ALA A 22 8.24 -16.11 -6.78
N ARG A 23 9.03 -15.27 -7.47
CA ARG A 23 10.32 -14.80 -6.94
C ARG A 23 10.13 -13.88 -5.73
N TRP A 24 9.24 -12.88 -5.82
CA TRP A 24 8.92 -11.99 -4.69
C TRP A 24 8.38 -12.77 -3.48
N GLU A 25 7.51 -13.76 -3.72
CA GLU A 25 6.96 -14.63 -2.67
C GLU A 25 8.04 -15.36 -1.87
N ARG A 26 9.14 -15.76 -2.51
CA ARG A 26 10.25 -16.43 -1.82
C ARG A 26 11.19 -15.46 -1.12
N GLU A 27 11.49 -14.33 -1.77
CA GLU A 27 12.55 -13.42 -1.33
C GLU A 27 12.07 -12.39 -0.30
N VAL A 28 10.81 -11.95 -0.39
CA VAL A 28 10.32 -10.78 0.35
C VAL A 28 9.12 -11.09 1.23
N ALA A 29 8.15 -11.86 0.73
CA ALA A 29 6.86 -12.04 1.42
C ALA A 29 6.98 -12.47 2.89
N PRO A 30 7.83 -13.45 3.27
CA PRO A 30 7.96 -13.85 4.68
C PRO A 30 8.49 -12.72 5.57
N GLY A 31 9.46 -11.95 5.06
CA GLY A 31 10.02 -10.81 5.79
C GLY A 31 9.02 -9.64 5.88
N TYR A 32 8.26 -9.39 4.82
CA TYR A 32 7.20 -8.39 4.82
C TYR A 32 6.11 -8.74 5.82
N GLU A 33 5.57 -9.96 5.78
CA GLU A 33 4.51 -10.40 6.69
C GLU A 33 4.94 -10.36 8.17
N ALA A 34 6.23 -10.56 8.45
CA ALA A 34 6.77 -10.50 9.80
C ALA A 34 7.11 -9.06 10.27
N SER A 35 7.24 -8.09 9.35
CA SER A 35 7.69 -6.73 9.67
C SER A 35 6.58 -5.88 10.30
N GLU A 36 6.95 -4.74 10.90
CA GLU A 36 5.98 -3.76 11.37
C GLU A 36 5.14 -3.19 10.21
N ASP A 37 5.75 -2.97 9.05
CA ASP A 37 5.04 -2.50 7.86
C ASP A 37 3.99 -3.52 7.39
N GLY A 38 4.28 -4.83 7.42
CA GLY A 38 3.30 -5.86 7.08
C GLY A 38 2.19 -6.03 8.11
N LYS A 39 2.43 -5.67 9.37
CA LYS A 39 1.37 -5.58 10.40
C LYS A 39 0.47 -4.36 10.16
N ILE A 40 1.05 -3.23 9.76
CA ILE A 40 0.31 -2.00 9.44
C ILE A 40 -0.51 -2.19 8.16
N ALA A 41 0.11 -2.75 7.12
CA ALA A 41 -0.47 -2.98 5.80
C ALA A 41 -0.47 -4.50 5.48
N PRO A 42 -1.43 -5.28 6.02
CA PRO A 42 -1.48 -6.71 5.74
C PRO A 42 -1.46 -7.02 4.24
N LEU A 43 -0.62 -7.99 3.86
CA LEU A 43 -0.49 -8.46 2.49
C LEU A 43 -1.74 -9.22 2.05
N VAL A 44 -2.30 -8.84 0.90
CA VAL A 44 -3.42 -9.54 0.27
C VAL A 44 -3.05 -9.91 -1.15
N ARG A 45 -3.16 -11.20 -1.49
CA ARG A 45 -2.83 -11.72 -2.82
C ARG A 45 -4.08 -11.86 -3.67
N ARG A 46 -4.06 -11.34 -4.89
CA ARG A 46 -5.17 -11.45 -5.85
C ARG A 46 -4.68 -11.67 -7.27
N PHE A 47 -5.45 -12.43 -8.03
CA PHE A 47 -5.28 -12.45 -9.48
C PHE A 47 -5.88 -11.18 -10.09
N ARG A 48 -5.29 -10.69 -11.17
CA ARG A 48 -5.65 -9.45 -11.89
C ARG A 48 -7.14 -9.22 -12.15
N HIS A 49 -7.90 -10.30 -12.33
CA HIS A 49 -9.33 -10.25 -12.67
C HIS A 49 -10.26 -10.63 -11.50
N ALA A 50 -9.75 -10.68 -10.27
CA ALA A 50 -10.58 -10.95 -9.12
C ALA A 50 -11.63 -9.84 -8.93
N PRO A 51 -12.90 -10.19 -8.66
CA PRO A 51 -13.99 -9.21 -8.60
C PRO A 51 -13.84 -8.22 -7.44
N ASP A 52 -13.22 -8.63 -6.34
CA ASP A 52 -13.02 -7.81 -5.14
C ASP A 52 -11.89 -6.77 -5.29
N ILE A 53 -11.22 -6.72 -6.45
CA ILE A 53 -10.27 -5.66 -6.82
C ILE A 53 -10.71 -4.86 -8.05
N ALA A 54 -11.95 -5.02 -8.52
CA ALA A 54 -12.44 -4.33 -9.72
C ALA A 54 -12.43 -2.80 -9.62
N PHE A 55 -12.40 -2.24 -8.40
CA PHE A 55 -12.29 -0.81 -8.15
C PHE A 55 -10.86 -0.27 -8.26
N ILE A 56 -9.84 -1.14 -8.28
CA ILE A 56 -8.43 -0.77 -8.40
C ILE A 56 -8.15 -0.38 -9.86
N GLN A 57 -7.36 0.68 -10.07
CA GLN A 57 -7.01 1.11 -11.42
C GLN A 57 -6.27 0.01 -12.17
N ARG A 58 -6.52 -0.07 -13.48
CA ARG A 58 -6.01 -1.11 -14.39
C ARG A 58 -4.54 -1.42 -14.12
N VAL A 59 -4.26 -2.68 -13.81
CA VAL A 59 -2.90 -3.21 -13.74
C VAL A 59 -2.50 -3.66 -15.14
N VAL A 60 -1.24 -3.42 -15.53
CA VAL A 60 -0.67 -3.88 -16.81
C VAL A 60 0.40 -4.96 -16.60
N TYR A 61 1.27 -4.80 -15.60
CA TYR A 61 2.36 -5.75 -15.32
C TYR A 61 2.17 -6.49 -14.00
N SER A 62 2.67 -7.72 -13.90
CA SER A 62 2.64 -8.54 -12.67
C SER A 62 4.06 -8.87 -12.20
N PRO A 63 4.33 -8.87 -10.87
CA PRO A 63 3.42 -8.43 -9.82
C PRO A 63 3.23 -6.91 -9.85
N THR A 64 2.07 -6.42 -9.41
CA THR A 64 1.89 -5.02 -9.01
C THR A 64 1.40 -5.00 -7.58
N PHE A 65 2.02 -4.20 -6.73
CA PHE A 65 1.67 -4.05 -5.32
C PHE A 65 0.93 -2.75 -5.13
N VAL A 66 -0.37 -2.80 -4.88
CA VAL A 66 -1.22 -1.62 -4.73
C VAL A 66 -1.46 -1.38 -3.25
N MET A 67 -1.07 -0.20 -2.76
CA MET A 67 -1.33 0.21 -1.39
C MET A 67 -2.69 0.89 -1.31
N LEU A 68 -3.55 0.32 -0.48
CA LEU A 68 -4.89 0.84 -0.20
C LEU A 68 -4.94 1.42 1.20
N VAL A 69 -5.63 2.55 1.36
CA VAL A 69 -6.04 3.12 2.65
C VAL A 69 -7.54 3.38 2.58
N ARG A 70 -8.35 2.66 3.38
CA ARG A 70 -9.83 2.72 3.35
C ARG A 70 -10.40 2.61 1.93
N GLY A 71 -9.96 1.58 1.20
CA GLY A 71 -10.39 1.30 -0.17
C GLY A 71 -9.87 2.28 -1.24
N ARG A 72 -9.11 3.31 -0.87
CA ARG A 72 -8.50 4.25 -1.81
C ARG A 72 -7.06 3.88 -2.05
N GLU A 73 -6.69 3.79 -3.31
CA GLU A 73 -5.30 3.64 -3.71
C GLU A 73 -4.51 4.91 -3.39
N VAL A 74 -3.40 4.75 -2.67
CA VAL A 74 -2.46 5.84 -2.33
C VAL A 74 -1.17 5.78 -3.15
N GLY A 75 -0.85 4.61 -3.69
CA GLY A 75 0.28 4.40 -4.58
C GLY A 75 0.47 2.92 -4.89
N ARG A 76 1.44 2.62 -5.76
CA ARG A 76 1.76 1.24 -6.14
C ARG A 76 3.21 1.04 -6.54
N ILE A 77 3.67 -0.20 -6.42
CA ILE A 77 4.94 -0.68 -6.95
C ILE A 77 4.63 -1.56 -8.16
N VAL A 78 5.24 -1.29 -9.31
CA VAL A 78 5.01 -2.03 -10.55
C VAL A 78 6.21 -2.91 -10.87
N GLY A 79 5.96 -4.21 -11.05
CA GLY A 79 6.99 -5.21 -11.33
C GLY A 79 7.79 -5.62 -10.08
N TYR A 80 8.78 -6.47 -10.29
CA TYR A 80 9.72 -6.87 -9.23
C TYR A 80 11.14 -7.00 -9.80
N GLY A 81 12.00 -6.03 -9.47
CA GLY A 81 13.40 -5.97 -9.89
C GLY A 81 14.39 -6.63 -8.91
N GLY A 82 13.95 -6.97 -7.70
CA GLY A 82 14.78 -7.53 -6.63
C GLY A 82 14.40 -6.96 -5.26
N ALA A 83 14.84 -7.62 -4.19
CA ALA A 83 14.42 -7.31 -2.82
C ALA A 83 14.79 -5.88 -2.40
N ASP A 84 16.04 -5.45 -2.63
CA ASP A 84 16.50 -4.12 -2.22
C ASP A 84 15.68 -2.99 -2.85
N LEU A 85 15.41 -3.10 -4.16
CA LEU A 85 14.59 -2.13 -4.87
C LEU A 85 13.15 -2.11 -4.32
N PHE A 86 12.58 -3.28 -4.03
CA PHE A 86 11.25 -3.37 -3.44
C PHE A 86 11.20 -2.67 -2.07
N TRP A 87 12.17 -2.93 -1.19
CA TRP A 87 12.22 -2.30 0.13
C TRP A 87 12.37 -0.78 0.05
N MET A 88 13.18 -0.26 -0.89
CA MET A 88 13.28 1.18 -1.13
C MET A 88 11.96 1.79 -1.58
N GLN A 89 11.26 1.15 -2.51
CA GLN A 89 9.96 1.62 -3.01
C GLN A 89 8.87 1.52 -1.94
N LEU A 90 8.88 0.46 -1.13
CA LEU A 90 7.97 0.28 -0.02
C LEU A 90 8.14 1.39 1.01
N ALA A 91 9.37 1.77 1.36
CA ALA A 91 9.63 2.85 2.31
C ALA A 91 8.99 4.17 1.87
N ALA A 92 9.09 4.52 0.58
CA ALA A 92 8.39 5.69 0.02
C ALA A 92 6.86 5.54 0.10
N LEU A 93 6.35 4.35 -0.22
CA LEU A 93 4.91 4.08 -0.19
C LEU A 93 4.31 4.13 1.22
N MET A 94 5.08 3.75 2.25
CA MET A 94 4.67 3.84 3.65
C MET A 94 4.57 5.30 4.14
N GLU A 95 5.37 6.21 3.59
CA GLU A 95 5.23 7.64 3.86
C GLU A 95 3.90 8.18 3.30
N ASP A 96 3.50 7.74 2.10
CA ASP A 96 2.18 8.08 1.54
C ASP A 96 1.03 7.53 2.39
N VAL A 97 1.17 6.30 2.92
CA VAL A 97 0.20 5.73 3.88
C VAL A 97 0.06 6.60 5.12
N ARG A 98 1.19 7.04 5.69
CA ARG A 98 1.21 7.92 6.88
C ARG A 98 0.44 9.21 6.61
N VAL A 99 0.70 9.86 5.48
CA VAL A 99 0.01 11.08 5.07
C VAL A 99 -1.49 10.82 4.86
N ALA A 100 -1.86 9.73 4.18
CA ALA A 100 -3.25 9.38 3.92
C ALA A 100 -4.05 9.08 5.20
N LEU A 101 -3.45 8.38 6.16
CA LEU A 101 -4.05 8.08 7.46
C LEU A 101 -4.29 9.36 8.28
N GLN A 102 -3.33 10.29 8.30
CA GLN A 102 -3.48 11.59 8.96
C GLN A 102 -4.63 12.40 8.38
N ARG A 103 -4.74 12.43 7.04
CA ARG A 103 -5.83 13.13 6.34
C ARG A 103 -7.19 12.49 6.58
N SER A 104 -7.23 11.17 6.76
CA SER A 104 -8.46 10.42 7.00
C SER A 104 -8.96 10.51 8.45
N GLY A 105 -8.06 10.81 9.40
CA GLY A 105 -8.40 11.06 10.81
C GLY A 105 -8.70 12.53 11.14
N ALA A 106 -8.43 13.45 10.21
CA ALA A 106 -8.68 14.87 10.40
C ALA A 106 -10.15 15.23 10.09
N ALA A 107 -11.01 15.14 11.10
CA ALA A 107 -11.95 16.22 11.35
C ALA A 107 -11.16 17.34 12.04
N ALA A 108 -11.13 18.54 11.46
CA ALA A 108 -10.16 19.60 11.75
C ALA A 108 -10.08 20.05 13.23
N PRO A 109 -9.01 20.79 13.57
CA PRO A 109 -9.28 22.14 14.06
C PRO A 109 -8.64 23.20 13.18
N ASN A 110 -9.42 24.28 13.04
CA ASN A 110 -8.95 25.60 12.69
C ASN A 110 -7.69 25.91 13.51
N PHE A 111 -6.54 26.04 12.86
CA PHE A 111 -5.42 26.73 13.48
C PHE A 111 -5.80 28.21 13.51
N ALA A 112 -6.46 28.61 14.59
CA ALA A 112 -6.52 30.00 15.00
C ALA A 112 -5.10 30.56 14.89
N GLU A 113 -4.95 31.55 14.02
CA GLU A 113 -3.74 32.35 13.90
C GLU A 113 -3.36 32.81 15.30
N LYS A 114 -2.14 32.45 15.69
CA LYS A 114 -1.51 32.89 16.91
C LYS A 114 -1.54 34.42 16.96
N GLN A 115 -2.29 34.97 17.90
CA GLN A 115 -2.01 36.29 18.43
C GLN A 115 -0.68 36.20 19.18
N VAL A 116 0.42 36.44 18.46
CA VAL A 116 1.73 36.74 19.05
C VAL A 116 1.65 38.14 19.64
N GLU A 117 1.77 38.16 20.95
CA GLU A 117 1.95 39.30 21.83
C GLU A 117 2.98 40.34 21.33
N ARG A 118 2.58 41.63 21.34
CA ARG A 118 3.49 42.77 21.53
C ARG A 118 2.76 43.88 22.29
N ARG A 119 3.17 44.05 23.55
CA ARG A 119 3.13 45.25 24.42
C ARG A 119 1.84 46.07 24.52
#